data_AF-A0A9N7RNE0-F1
#
_entry.id   AF-A0A9N7RNE0-F1
#
_cell.length_a   1.000
_cell.length_b   1.000
_cell.length_c   1.000
_cell.angle_alpha   90.00
_cell.angle_beta   90.00
_cell.angle_gamma   90.00
#
_symmetry.space_group_name_H-M   'P 1'
#
loop_
_entity.id
_entity.type
_entity.pdbx_description
1 polymer ?
#
loop_
_entity_poly.entity_id
_entity_poly.type
_entity_poly.pdbx_seq_one_letter_code
_entity_poly.pdbx_strand_id
1 'polypeptide(L)'
;VTFTPTVEHCSMATVIGLCLQVKLMRSLPPRYKVDIRVAPGTHATEAAVNKQLNDKERVAAALENPNLLNMVDECLAPSYE
;
A
#
# COMPACT_ATOMS: atom_id res chain seq x y z
N VAL A 1 -5.39 -8.26 -2.92
CA VAL A 1 -6.15 -7.63 -1.82
C VAL A 1 -6.84 -6.40 -2.38
N THR A 2 -8.11 -6.24 -2.04
CA THR A 2 -8.88 -5.05 -2.40
C THR A 2 -9.21 -4.28 -1.13
N PHE A 3 -8.95 -2.96 -1.11
CA PHE A 3 -9.22 -2.12 0.05
C PHE A 3 -10.05 -0.90 -0.36
N THR A 4 -10.84 -0.39 0.59
CA THR A 4 -11.66 0.81 0.40
C THR A 4 -11.03 1.96 1.19
N PRO A 5 -10.61 3.06 0.55
CA PRO A 5 -10.15 4.26 1.24
C PRO A 5 -11.24 4.84 2.14
N THR A 6 -10.84 5.67 3.10
CA THR A 6 -11.78 6.28 4.06
C THR A 6 -12.78 7.24 3.40
N VAL A 7 -12.36 7.90 2.32
CA VAL A 7 -13.14 8.87 1.54
C VAL A 7 -12.72 8.82 0.06
N GLU A 8 -13.57 9.33 -0.82
CA GLU A 8 -13.35 9.32 -2.28
C GLU A 8 -12.09 10.10 -2.72
N HIS A 9 -11.72 11.16 -2.00
CA HIS A 9 -10.54 11.99 -2.26
C HIS A 9 -9.43 11.78 -1.21
N CYS A 10 -9.15 10.53 -0.87
CA CYS A 10 -8.19 10.19 0.19
C CYS A 10 -6.74 10.40 -0.28
N SER A 11 -6.06 11.43 0.23
CA SER A 11 -4.63 11.67 -0.02
C SER A 11 -3.73 10.53 0.43
N MET A 12 -4.20 9.71 1.38
CA MET A 12 -3.45 8.60 1.98
C MET A 12 -3.70 7.25 1.30
N ALA A 13 -4.51 7.18 0.24
CA ALA A 13 -4.85 5.91 -0.41
C ALA A 13 -3.60 5.13 -0.87
N THR A 14 -2.60 5.82 -1.44
CA THR A 14 -1.33 5.20 -1.85
C THR A 14 -0.52 4.70 -0.66
N VAL A 15 -0.50 5.43 0.47
CA VAL A 15 0.22 5.01 1.69
C VAL A 15 -0.44 3.78 2.30
N ILE A 16 -1.78 3.76 2.41
CA ILE A 16 -2.53 2.59 2.89
C ILE A 16 -2.22 1.36 2.02
N GLY A 17 -2.26 1.52 0.70
CA GLY A 17 -1.91 0.46 -0.24
C GLY A 17 -0.46 -0.03 -0.09
N LEU A 18 0.48 0.88 0.15
CA LEU A 18 1.89 0.55 0.38
C LEU A 18 2.08 -0.24 1.68
N CYS A 19 1.41 0.13 2.77
CA CYS A 19 1.43 -0.61 4.03
C CYS A 19 0.92 -2.06 3.84
N LEU A 20 -0.17 -2.25 3.09
CA LEU A 20 -0.69 -3.57 2.74
C LEU A 20 0.34 -4.39 1.94
N GLN A 21 0.96 -3.76 0.94
CA GLN A 21 1.98 -4.40 0.11
C GLN A 21 3.16 -4.87 0.96
N VAL A 22 3.70 -4.01 1.82
CA VAL A 22 4.85 -4.32 2.69
C VAL A 22 4.49 -5.39 3.71
N LYS A 23 3.32 -5.30 4.36
CA LYS A 23 2.90 -6.30 5.35
C LYS A 23 2.80 -7.68 4.73
N LEU A 24 2.19 -7.80 3.55
CA LEU A 24 2.05 -9.07 2.85
C LEU A 24 3.41 -9.58 2.35
N MET A 25 4.26 -8.70 1.83
CA MET A 25 5.62 -9.06 1.41
C MET A 25 6.46 -9.61 2.57
N ARG A 26 6.34 -9.02 3.77
CA ARG A 26 7.05 -9.48 4.98
C ARG A 26 6.45 -10.76 5.59
N SER A 27 5.15 -11.00 5.38
CA SER A 27 4.43 -12.09 6.06
C SER A 27 4.23 -13.34 5.19
N LEU A 28 4.27 -13.20 3.86
CA LEU A 28 4.03 -14.30 2.92
C LEU A 28 5.33 -14.79 2.26
N PRO A 29 5.43 -16.09 1.93
CA PRO A 29 6.55 -16.60 1.14
C PRO A 29 6.65 -15.92 -0.24
N PRO A 30 7.87 -15.69 -0.79
CA PRO A 30 8.07 -14.95 -2.05
C PRO A 30 7.38 -15.53 -3.30
N ARG A 31 6.93 -16.79 -3.24
CA ARG A 31 6.18 -17.44 -4.33
C ARG A 31 4.78 -16.84 -4.55
N TYR A 32 4.24 -16.13 -3.57
CA TYR A 32 2.94 -15.47 -3.69
C TYR A 32 3.06 -14.14 -4.42
N LYS A 33 2.27 -13.96 -5.47
CA LYS A 33 2.13 -12.68 -6.17
C LYS A 33 1.07 -11.85 -5.45
N VAL A 34 1.49 -10.73 -4.89
CA VAL A 34 0.60 -9.76 -4.24
C VAL A 34 0.17 -8.72 -5.28
N ASP A 35 -1.14 -8.53 -5.39
CA ASP A 35 -1.80 -7.49 -6.20
C ASP A 35 -2.69 -6.69 -5.25
N ILE A 36 -2.47 -5.38 -5.15
CA ILE A 36 -3.23 -4.47 -4.29
C ILE A 36 -4.06 -3.57 -5.19
N ARG A 37 -5.37 -3.49 -4.90
CA ARG A 37 -6.29 -2.63 -5.63
C ARG A 37 -7.19 -1.85 -4.69
N VAL A 38 -7.49 -0.63 -5.08
CA VAL A 38 -8.61 0.15 -4.54
C VAL A 38 -9.92 -0.49 -4.99
N ALA A 39 -10.90 -0.56 -4.10
CA ALA A 39 -12.23 -1.05 -4.42
C ALA A 39 -12.88 -0.19 -5.52
N PRO A 40 -13.49 -0.80 -6.55
CA PRO A 40 -14.05 -0.06 -7.68
C PRO A 40 -15.07 1.00 -7.24
N GLY A 41 -14.93 2.22 -7.76
CA GLY A 41 -15.83 3.34 -7.50
C GLY A 41 -15.67 3.99 -6.13
N THR A 42 -14.62 3.65 -5.37
CA THR A 42 -14.42 4.17 -4.00
C THR A 42 -13.36 5.26 -3.89
N HIS A 43 -12.69 5.61 -5.00
CA HIS A 43 -11.69 6.67 -5.04
C HIS A 43 -11.69 7.38 -6.39
N ALA A 44 -11.69 8.71 -6.39
CA ALA A 44 -11.78 9.52 -7.61
C ALA A 44 -10.64 9.26 -8.61
N THR A 45 -9.47 8.84 -8.12
CA THR A 45 -8.29 8.53 -8.94
C THR A 45 -7.84 7.07 -8.80
N GLU A 46 -8.78 6.15 -8.61
CA GLU A 46 -8.50 4.71 -8.39
C GLU A 46 -7.51 4.10 -9.39
N ALA A 47 -7.61 4.41 -10.68
CA ALA A 47 -6.75 3.86 -11.71
C ALA A 47 -5.30 4.30 -11.55
N ALA A 48 -5.08 5.55 -11.16
CA ALA A 48 -3.74 6.08 -10.91
C ALA A 48 -3.12 5.45 -9.66
N VAL A 49 -3.90 5.32 -8.58
CA VAL A 49 -3.46 4.66 -7.34
C VAL A 49 -3.11 3.19 -7.61
N ASN A 50 -3.98 2.45 -8.30
CA ASN A 50 -3.75 1.04 -8.65
C ASN A 50 -2.51 0.87 -9.52
N LYS A 51 -2.27 1.78 -10.48
CA LYS A 51 -1.07 1.75 -11.30
C LYS A 51 0.20 1.97 -10.48
N GLN A 52 0.18 2.91 -9.53
CA GLN A 52 1.33 3.18 -8.66
C GLN A 52 1.64 1.99 -7.74
N LEU A 53 0.61 1.37 -7.15
CA LEU A 53 0.78 0.25 -6.20
C LEU A 53 1.27 -1.05 -6.86
N ASN A 54 0.95 -1.25 -8.13
CA ASN A 54 1.35 -2.45 -8.88
C ASN A 54 2.65 -2.28 -9.68
N ASP A 55 3.22 -1.07 -9.69
CA ASP A 55 4.55 -0.80 -10.24
C ASP A 55 5.62 -1.18 -9.20
N LYS A 56 6.27 -2.32 -9.42
CA LYS A 56 7.25 -2.89 -8.47
C LYS A 56 8.48 -2.01 -8.31
N GLU A 57 8.96 -1.36 -9.37
CA GLU A 57 10.13 -0.49 -9.30
C GLU A 57 9.82 0.77 -8.52
N ARG A 58 8.63 1.34 -8.74
CA ARG A 58 8.14 2.47 -7.95
C ARG A 58 7.97 2.14 -6.48
N VAL A 59 7.40 0.98 -6.16
CA VAL A 59 7.25 0.51 -4.77
C VAL A 59 8.62 0.32 -4.12
N ALA A 60 9.58 -0.30 -4.82
CA ALA A 60 10.93 -0.47 -4.30
C ALA A 60 11.60 0.88 -4.00
N ALA A 61 11.55 1.83 -4.94
CA ALA A 61 12.12 3.17 -4.75
C ALA A 61 11.44 3.94 -3.61
N ALA A 62 10.14 3.75 -3.39
CA ALA A 62 9.43 4.36 -2.27
C ALA A 62 9.93 3.83 -0.92
N LEU A 63 10.30 2.55 -0.83
CA LEU A 63 10.82 1.93 0.40
C LEU A 63 12.29 2.26 0.68
N GLU A 64 13.02 2.78 -0.31
CA GLU A 64 14.37 3.35 -0.11
C GLU A 64 14.32 4.76 0.50
N ASN A 65 13.16 5.44 0.48
CA ASN A 65 12.99 6.74 1.10
C ASN A 65 12.76 6.58 2.62
N PRO A 66 13.66 7.08 3.48
CA PRO A 66 13.56 6.90 4.94
C PRO A 66 12.26 7.46 5.53
N ASN A 67 11.75 8.57 4.99
CA ASN A 67 10.52 9.18 5.51
C ASN A 67 9.29 8.31 5.26
N LEU A 68 9.20 7.71 4.07
CA LEU A 68 8.11 6.79 3.72
C LEU A 68 8.26 5.48 4.47
N LEU A 69 9.48 4.94 4.57
CA LEU A 69 9.74 3.70 5.28
C LEU A 69 9.35 3.82 6.76
N ASN A 70 9.75 4.89 7.43
CA ASN A 70 9.40 5.13 8.83
C ASN A 70 7.88 5.22 9.04
N MET A 71 7.17 5.95 8.17
CA MET A 71 5.70 6.05 8.24
C MET A 71 5.03 4.70 8.04
N VAL A 72 5.53 3.88 7.10
CA VAL A 72 5.02 2.52 6.88
C VAL A 72 5.29 1.62 8.08
N ASP A 73 6.51 1.67 8.64
CA ASP A 73 6.87 0.86 9.80
C ASP A 73 6.05 1.23 11.04
N GLU A 74 5.76 2.52 11.25
CA GLU A 74 4.84 2.97 12.31
C GLU A 74 3.41 2.42 12.09
N CYS A 75 2.89 2.45 10.86
CA CYS A 75 1.58 1.88 10.54
C CYS A 75 1.51 0.36 10.73
N LEU A 76 2.65 -0.33 10.62
CA LEU A 76 2.75 -1.79 10.73
C LEU A 76 3.22 -2.26 12.11
N ALA A 77 3.49 -1.34 13.03
CA ALA A 77 3.86 -1.65 14.39
C ALA A 77 2.76 -2.51 15.06
N PRO A 78 3.13 -3.52 15.85
CA PRO A 78 2.16 -4.28 16.63
C PRO A 78 1.34 -3.33 17.51
N SER A 79 0.02 -3.45 17.48
CA SER A 79 -0.88 -2.67 18.35
C SER A 79 -1.19 -3.36 19.67
N TYR A 80 -0.56 -4.50 19.92
CA TYR A 80 -0.75 -5.31 21.12
C TYR A 80 0.45 -5.07 22.04
N GLU A 81 0.20 -4.57 23.25
CA GLU A 81 1.11 -4.73 24.39
C GLU A 81 1.22 -6.21 24.78
#